data_AF-A0AAD4Q7Z9-F1
#
_entry.id   AF-A0AAD4Q7Z9-F1
#
_cell.length_a   1.000
_cell.length_b   1.000
_cell.length_c   1.000
_cell.angle_alpha   90.00
_cell.angle_beta   90.00
_cell.angle_gamma   90.00
#
_symmetry.space_group_name_H-M   'P 1'
#
loop_
_entity.id
_entity.type
_entity.pdbx_description
1 polymer ?
#
loop_
_entity_poly.entity_id
_entity_poly.type
_entity_poly.pdbx_seq_one_letter_code
_entity_poly.pdbx_strand_id
1 'polypeptide(L)'
;MTWRCTALWWDLEAPAGRRMPFLTDELIRLIDTKTLWSNYGIKSRVVPFTSDFPRADINEMISPDLLYQVIKGAFKDHLVTWVGDYLLSEHGETRGGIIMDDIDQRAALVSTGAPFQAVDGGRF
;
A
#
# COMPACT_ATOMS: atom_id res chain seq x y z
N MET A 1 -16.53 -7.37 14.92
CA MET A 1 -15.05 -7.36 15.02
C MET A 1 -14.60 -5.91 14.96
N THR A 2 -14.17 -5.31 16.07
CA THR A 2 -13.61 -3.95 16.09
C THR A 2 -12.10 -4.06 15.95
N TRP A 3 -11.54 -3.58 14.84
CA TRP A 3 -10.11 -3.52 14.60
C TRP A 3 -9.44 -2.56 15.62
N ARG A 4 -8.37 -3.02 16.27
CA ARG A 4 -7.71 -2.31 17.38
C ARG A 4 -6.33 -1.84 16.92
N CYS A 5 -6.20 -0.55 16.61
CA CYS A 5 -5.05 0.01 15.89
C CYS A 5 -3.83 0.36 16.78
N THR A 6 -3.84 0.05 18.08
CA THR A 6 -2.65 0.14 18.96
C THR A 6 -2.00 -1.22 19.23
N ALA A 7 -2.44 -2.27 18.52
CA ALA A 7 -1.85 -3.59 18.66
C ALA A 7 -0.40 -3.58 18.16
N LEU A 8 0.44 -4.42 18.76
CA LEU A 8 1.81 -4.61 18.33
C LEU A 8 1.79 -5.36 16.99
N TRP A 9 2.70 -5.05 16.07
CA TRP A 9 2.67 -5.64 14.73
C TRP A 9 2.79 -7.17 14.73
N TRP A 10 3.34 -7.77 15.79
CA TRP A 10 3.47 -9.22 15.95
C TRP A 10 2.30 -9.88 16.70
N ASP A 11 1.37 -9.09 17.26
CA ASP A 11 0.23 -9.59 18.03
C ASP A 11 -0.99 -8.67 17.86
N LEU A 12 -1.65 -8.82 16.70
CA LEU A 12 -2.77 -7.99 16.26
C LEU A 12 -4.09 -8.31 16.97
N GLU A 13 -4.19 -9.47 17.63
CA GLU A 13 -5.39 -9.96 18.32
C GLU A 13 -5.42 -9.62 19.82
N ALA A 14 -4.30 -9.16 20.37
CA ALA A 14 -4.22 -8.73 21.76
C ALA A 14 -5.20 -7.58 22.09
N PRO A 15 -5.58 -7.41 23.37
CA PRO A 15 -6.39 -6.28 23.82
C PRO A 15 -5.69 -4.94 23.55
N ALA A 16 -6.00 -4.33 22.42
CA ALA A 16 -5.51 -3.01 22.02
C ALA A 16 -6.65 -1.97 22.00
N GLY A 17 -6.26 -0.71 22.11
CA GLY A 17 -7.16 0.45 21.99
C GLY A 17 -7.32 0.89 20.54
N ARG A 18 -8.23 1.86 20.34
CA ARG A 18 -8.30 2.60 19.07
C ARG A 18 -7.11 3.54 18.96
N ARG A 19 -6.59 3.70 17.74
CA ARG A 19 -5.62 4.75 17.45
C ARG A 19 -6.39 6.05 17.32
N MET A 20 -5.95 7.07 18.04
CA MET A 20 -6.56 8.39 18.02
C MET A 20 -5.46 9.40 17.64
N PRO A 21 -5.78 10.52 16.96
CA PRO A 21 -4.78 11.53 16.61
C PRO A 21 -3.96 11.99 17.82
N PHE A 22 -4.64 12.32 18.93
CA PHE A 22 -3.98 12.72 20.18
C PHE A 22 -3.05 11.66 20.77
N LEU A 23 -3.35 10.37 20.57
CA LEU A 23 -2.49 9.28 21.04
C LEU A 23 -1.20 9.22 20.23
N THR A 24 -1.28 9.48 18.93
CA THR A 24 -0.10 9.51 18.05
C THR A 24 0.85 10.63 18.48
N ASP A 25 0.31 11.81 18.79
CA ASP A 25 1.09 12.95 19.27
C ASP A 25 1.78 12.65 20.61
N GLU A 26 1.10 11.99 21.55
CA GLU A 26 1.73 11.64 22.83
C GLU A 26 2.76 10.51 22.72
N LEU A 27 2.54 9.53 21.84
CA LEU A 27 3.54 8.50 21.57
C LEU A 27 4.81 9.10 20.95
N ILE A 28 4.67 10.11 20.08
CA ILE A 28 5.81 10.86 19.51
C ILE A 28 6.59 11.60 20.60
N ARG A 29 5.91 12.12 21.63
CA ARG A 29 6.54 12.84 22.75
C ARG A 29 7.21 11.93 23.78
N LEU A 30 6.62 10.76 24.04
CA LEU A 30 7.02 9.88 25.15
C LEU A 30 7.97 8.76 24.74
N ILE A 31 7.97 8.34 23.47
CA ILE A 31 8.71 7.14 23.01
C ILE A 31 9.83 7.54 22.04
N ASP A 32 10.97 6.84 22.15
CA ASP A 32 12.07 7.02 21.21
C ASP A 32 11.68 6.63 19.77
N THR A 33 12.27 7.28 18.78
CA THR A 33 11.89 7.10 17.36
C THR A 33 12.07 5.66 16.87
N LYS A 34 12.98 4.87 17.45
CA LYS A 34 13.22 3.49 17.04
C LYS A 34 12.10 2.58 17.53
N THR A 35 11.73 2.70 18.80
CA THR A 35 10.60 1.95 19.40
C THR A 35 9.27 2.38 18.80
N LEU A 36 9.12 3.67 18.50
CA LEU A 36 7.94 4.23 17.86
C LEU A 36 7.69 3.64 16.45
N TRP A 37 8.74 3.52 15.64
CA TRP A 37 8.67 2.85 14.35
C TRP A 37 8.45 1.35 14.49
N SER A 38 9.25 0.70 15.35
CA SER A 38 9.23 -0.75 15.54
C SER A 38 7.87 -1.24 16.03
N ASN A 39 7.24 -0.56 16.98
CA ASN A 39 6.04 -1.09 17.64
C ASN A 39 4.75 -0.58 17.02
N TYR A 40 4.75 0.64 16.48
CA TYR A 40 3.53 1.32 16.02
C TYR A 40 3.57 1.78 14.56
N GLY A 41 4.68 1.55 13.85
CA GLY A 41 4.88 1.99 12.46
C GLY A 41 4.88 3.52 12.29
N ILE A 42 5.08 4.27 13.37
CA ILE A 42 5.05 5.74 13.35
C ILE A 42 6.46 6.28 13.11
N LYS A 43 6.61 7.17 12.12
CA LYS A 43 7.82 7.99 11.96
C LYS A 43 7.57 9.37 12.54
N SER A 44 8.26 9.72 13.62
CA SER A 44 8.10 10.99 14.34
C SER A 44 8.29 12.26 13.49
N ARG A 45 9.03 12.16 12.38
CA ARG A 45 9.31 13.28 11.47
C ARG A 45 8.42 13.30 10.21
N VAL A 46 7.52 12.33 10.06
CA VAL A 46 6.65 12.23 8.89
C VAL A 46 5.22 12.35 9.35
N VAL A 47 4.62 13.48 9.02
CA VAL A 47 3.19 13.68 9.20
C VAL A 47 2.47 13.06 7.99
N PRO A 48 1.59 12.07 8.17
CA PRO A 48 0.79 11.54 7.07
C PRO A 48 -0.06 12.66 6.47
N PHE A 49 -0.21 12.70 5.14
CA PHE A 49 -1.06 13.68 4.44
C PHE A 49 -2.55 13.64 4.86
N THR A 50 -2.92 12.58 5.59
CA THR A 50 -4.27 12.27 6.05
C THR A 50 -4.53 12.77 7.48
N SER A 51 -3.51 13.31 8.14
CA SER A 51 -3.61 13.84 9.52
C SER A 51 -4.54 15.05 9.63
N ASP A 52 -4.63 15.87 8.58
CA ASP A 52 -5.44 17.09 8.55
C ASP A 52 -6.88 16.84 8.09
N PHE A 53 -7.28 15.59 7.85
CA PHE A 53 -8.60 15.29 7.29
C PHE A 53 -9.70 15.46 8.35
N PRO A 54 -10.64 16.43 8.20
CA PRO A 54 -11.51 16.89 9.29
C PRO A 54 -12.60 15.90 9.75
N ARG A 55 -12.81 14.78 9.03
CA ARG A 55 -13.82 13.75 9.34
C ARG A 55 -13.35 12.32 9.10
N ALA A 56 -12.06 12.14 8.91
CA ALA A 56 -11.53 10.94 8.30
C ALA A 56 -10.32 10.45 9.06
N ASP A 57 -10.54 9.91 10.26
CA ASP A 57 -9.56 8.99 10.81
C ASP A 57 -9.57 7.75 9.92
N ILE A 58 -8.62 7.69 8.98
CA ILE A 58 -8.47 6.58 8.05
C ILE A 58 -8.33 5.25 8.81
N ASN A 59 -7.81 5.27 10.04
CA ASN A 59 -7.72 4.09 10.88
C ASN A 59 -9.10 3.63 11.39
N GLU A 60 -10.07 4.54 11.51
CA GLU A 60 -11.47 4.22 11.84
C GLU A 60 -12.31 3.89 10.59
N MET A 61 -12.05 4.55 9.46
CA MET A 61 -12.86 4.41 8.25
C MET A 61 -12.44 3.27 7.35
N ILE A 62 -11.15 2.94 7.32
CA ILE A 62 -10.61 1.90 6.45
C ILE A 62 -10.31 0.71 7.35
N SER A 63 -11.22 -0.26 7.34
CA SER A 63 -10.91 -1.63 7.78
C SER A 63 -9.53 -1.98 7.22
N PRO A 64 -8.58 -2.52 8.01
CA PRO A 64 -7.27 -2.94 7.51
C PRO A 64 -7.35 -3.76 6.22
N ASP A 65 -8.44 -4.51 6.07
CA ASP A 65 -8.79 -5.27 4.87
C ASP A 65 -9.02 -4.40 3.62
N LEU A 66 -9.65 -3.23 3.75
CA LEU A 66 -9.91 -2.32 2.64
C LEU A 66 -8.66 -1.53 2.23
N LEU A 67 -7.78 -1.18 3.18
CA LEU A 67 -6.47 -0.61 2.86
C LEU A 67 -5.60 -1.64 2.15
N TYR A 68 -5.61 -2.86 2.67
CA TYR A 68 -4.94 -4.00 2.07
C TYR A 68 -5.48 -4.27 0.66
N GLN A 69 -6.79 -4.25 0.44
CA GLN A 69 -7.42 -4.45 -0.88
C GLN A 69 -7.07 -3.33 -1.87
N VAL A 70 -7.07 -2.07 -1.43
CA VAL A 70 -6.69 -0.92 -2.28
C VAL A 70 -5.23 -1.01 -2.69
N ILE A 71 -4.32 -1.34 -1.76
CA ILE A 71 -2.88 -1.44 -2.05
C ILE A 71 -2.55 -2.73 -2.84
N LYS A 72 -3.21 -3.84 -2.54
CA LYS A 72 -2.89 -5.15 -3.15
C LYS A 72 -3.59 -5.41 -4.47
N GLY A 73 -4.84 -5.00 -4.61
CA GLY A 73 -5.65 -5.20 -5.82
C GLY A 73 -5.55 -3.99 -6.73
N ALA A 74 -6.25 -2.91 -6.37
CA ALA A 74 -6.45 -1.77 -7.26
C ALA A 74 -5.14 -1.07 -7.65
N PHE A 75 -4.25 -0.80 -6.70
CA PHE A 75 -2.99 -0.11 -6.98
C PHE A 75 -2.04 -0.97 -7.80
N LYS A 76 -1.94 -2.26 -7.48
CA LYS A 76 -1.11 -3.20 -8.24
C LYS A 76 -1.59 -3.28 -9.68
N ASP A 77 -2.87 -3.52 -9.89
CA ASP A 77 -3.43 -3.72 -11.23
C ASP A 77 -3.28 -2.43 -12.06
N HIS A 78 -3.55 -1.26 -11.46
CA HIS A 78 -3.36 0.02 -12.14
C HIS A 78 -1.89 0.30 -12.50
N LEU A 79 -0.94 -0.05 -11.62
CA LEU A 79 0.49 0.12 -11.89
C LEU A 79 0.98 -0.83 -13.00
N VAL A 80 0.50 -2.08 -13.00
CA VAL A 80 0.77 -3.07 -14.05
C VAL A 80 0.25 -2.57 -15.39
N THR A 81 -0.99 -2.09 -15.45
CA THR A 81 -1.55 -1.49 -16.67
C THR A 81 -0.73 -0.29 -17.14
N TRP A 82 -0.43 0.65 -16.24
CA TRP A 82 0.32 1.85 -16.60
C TRP A 82 1.73 1.56 -17.13
N VAL A 83 2.45 0.60 -16.53
CA VAL A 83 3.77 0.18 -17.02
C VAL A 83 3.67 -0.47 -18.40
N GLY A 84 2.64 -1.29 -18.64
CA GLY A 84 2.39 -1.89 -19.96
C GLY A 84 2.16 -0.82 -21.03
N ASP A 85 1.27 0.13 -20.75
CA ASP A 85 0.97 1.26 -21.65
C ASP A 85 2.22 2.12 -21.93
N TYR A 86 3.03 2.36 -20.89
CA TYR A 86 4.28 3.09 -21.02
C TYR A 86 5.28 2.36 -21.93
N LEU A 87 5.47 1.04 -21.75
CA LEU A 87 6.39 0.25 -22.55
C LEU A 87 5.96 0.16 -24.02
N LEU A 88 4.64 0.08 -24.27
CA LEU A 88 4.08 0.13 -25.62
C LEU A 88 4.28 1.51 -26.25
N SER A 89 4.07 2.59 -25.50
CA SER A 89 4.27 3.96 -25.98
C SER A 89 5.74 4.27 -26.30
N GLU A 90 6.68 3.81 -25.47
CA GLU A 90 8.11 4.16 -25.60
C GLU A 90 8.86 3.27 -26.60
N HIS A 91 8.50 1.99 -26.70
CA HIS A 91 9.23 1.01 -27.49
C HIS A 91 8.46 0.44 -28.68
N GLY A 92 7.17 0.79 -28.82
CA GLY A 92 6.27 0.21 -29.82
C GLY A 92 5.88 -1.22 -29.51
N GLU A 93 4.84 -1.73 -30.18
CA GLU A 93 4.20 -3.01 -29.85
C GLU A 93 5.17 -4.20 -29.85
N THR A 94 6.04 -4.31 -30.85
CA THR A 94 6.92 -5.48 -31.00
C THR A 94 8.00 -5.53 -29.92
N ARG A 95 8.64 -4.40 -29.60
CA ARG A 95 9.72 -4.37 -28.61
C ARG A 95 9.17 -4.26 -27.18
N GLY A 96 8.07 -3.53 -26.99
CA GLY A 96 7.33 -3.46 -25.73
C GLY A 96 6.83 -4.84 -25.29
N GLY A 97 6.25 -5.63 -26.22
CA GLY A 97 5.83 -7.02 -25.96
C GLY A 97 6.97 -7.89 -25.44
N ILE A 98 8.13 -7.87 -26.10
CA ILE A 98 9.31 -8.65 -25.68
C ILE A 98 9.77 -8.26 -24.25
N ILE A 99 9.71 -6.97 -23.91
CA ILE A 99 10.10 -6.49 -22.57
C ILE A 99 9.07 -6.93 -21.53
N MET A 100 7.78 -6.88 -21.85
CA MET A 100 6.71 -7.38 -20.97
C MET A 100 6.82 -8.89 -20.73
N ASP A 101 7.09 -9.68 -21.77
CA ASP A 101 7.29 -11.13 -21.67
C ASP A 101 8.47 -11.51 -20.75
N ASP A 102 9.59 -10.77 -20.84
CA ASP A 102 10.76 -10.97 -19.95
C ASP A 102 10.42 -10.61 -18.49
N ILE A 103 9.62 -9.56 -18.27
CA ILE A 103 9.14 -9.20 -16.93
C ILE A 103 8.24 -10.30 -16.35
N ASP A 104 7.31 -10.83 -17.13
CA ASP A 104 6.42 -11.92 -16.72
C ASP A 104 7.17 -13.20 -16.41
N GLN A 105 8.14 -13.56 -17.25
CA GLN A 105 8.98 -14.73 -17.02
C GLN A 105 9.75 -14.60 -15.69
N ARG A 106 10.29 -13.42 -15.39
CA ARG A 106 11.00 -13.18 -14.13
C ARG A 106 10.05 -13.12 -12.94
N ALA A 107 8.87 -12.55 -13.10
CA ALA A 107 7.85 -12.52 -12.06
C ALA A 107 7.40 -13.94 -11.68
N ALA A 108 7.20 -14.81 -12.67
CA ALA A 108 6.82 -16.22 -12.47
C ALA A 108 7.86 -17.04 -11.68
N LEU A 109 9.15 -16.67 -11.77
CA LEU A 109 10.23 -17.31 -11.02
C LEU A 109 10.27 -16.89 -9.54
N VAL A 110 9.64 -15.75 -9.19
CA VAL A 110 9.70 -15.15 -7.85
C VAL A 110 8.34 -15.22 -7.13
N SER A 111 7.23 -15.27 -7.87
CA SER A 111 5.87 -15.38 -7.33
C SER A 111 4.86 -15.88 -8.38
N THR A 112 3.75 -16.48 -7.95
CA THR A 112 2.65 -16.96 -8.84
C THR A 112 1.69 -15.86 -9.32
N GLY A 113 2.19 -14.63 -9.52
CA GLY A 113 1.39 -13.49 -9.99
C GLY A 113 0.90 -13.65 -11.44
N ALA A 114 -0.20 -12.96 -11.78
CA ALA A 114 -0.73 -12.93 -13.15
C ALA A 114 0.18 -12.12 -14.11
N PRO A 115 0.24 -12.51 -15.39
CA PRO A 115 1.07 -11.84 -16.41
C PRO A 115 0.55 -10.44 -16.79
N PHE A 116 1.44 -9.60 -17.31
CA PHE A 116 1.11 -8.32 -17.92
C PHE A 116 0.22 -8.56 -19.14
N GLN A 117 -0.99 -7.98 -19.13
CA GLN A 117 -1.87 -8.00 -20.30
C GLN A 117 -1.81 -6.64 -20.98
N ALA A 118 -1.51 -6.63 -22.28
CA ALA A 118 -1.66 -5.43 -23.11
C ALA A 118 -3.14 -5.05 -23.16
N VAL A 119 -3.45 -3.78 -22.89
CA VAL A 119 -4.79 -3.25 -23.07
C VAL A 119 -4.95 -2.89 -24.53
N ASP A 120 -5.86 -3.56 -25.24
CA ASP A 120 -6.23 -3.20 -26.62
C ASP A 120 -6.87 -1.81 -26.64
N GLY A 121 -6.06 -0.77 -26.89
CA GLY A 121 -6.37 0.45 -27.65
C GLY A 121 -7.65 1.24 -27.37
N GLY A 122 -8.35 1.02 -26.26
CA GLY A 122 -9.59 1.71 -25.90
C GLY A 122 -9.31 3.03 -25.22
N ARG A 123 -9.34 4.11 -26.00
CA ARG A 123 -9.30 5.52 -25.58
C ARG A 123 -10.19 5.81 -24.35
N PHE A 124 -9.66 6.62 -23.43
CA PHE A 124 -10.32 7.24 -22.26
C PHE A 124 -11.78 7.63 -22.48
#